data_AF-A0A355UFZ4-F1
#
_entry.id   AF-A0A355UFZ4-F1
#
_cell.length_a   1.000
_cell.length_b   1.000
_cell.length_c   1.000
_cell.angle_alpha   90.00
_cell.angle_beta   90.00
_cell.angle_gamma   90.00
#
_symmetry.space_group_name_H-M   'P 1'
#
loop_
_entity.id
_entity.type
_entity.pdbx_description
1 polymer ?
#
loop_
_entity_poly.entity_id
_entity_poly.type
_entity_poly.pdbx_seq_one_letter_code
_entity_poly.pdbx_strand_id
1 'polypeptide(L)'
;PEGFRYQWYSSSNPNQVLSTQRILQIVTDSTQNYYCIVSSIENPICKFRIDAYGGKRFPIADFTYQIEPKDCYYEVKFFNESKLSSNGIDPLPSGDGCENIKWIFDDGEIQYIDNPIKKYYSSGEHIIKLVAGLSDFQCTDTMEVLL
;
A
#
# COMPACT_ATOMS: atom_id res chain seq x y z
N PRO A 1 6.42 16.29 -18.68
CA PRO A 1 5.89 16.99 -19.86
C PRO A 1 6.89 17.99 -20.43
N GLU A 2 6.75 18.32 -21.72
CA GLU A 2 7.34 19.54 -22.27
C GLU A 2 6.88 20.75 -21.45
N GLY A 3 7.72 21.78 -21.33
CA GLY A 3 7.43 22.96 -20.53
C GLY A 3 7.83 22.87 -19.05
N PHE A 4 8.45 21.78 -18.59
CA PHE A 4 8.90 21.63 -17.20
C PHE A 4 10.39 21.27 -17.05
N ARG A 5 11.03 21.78 -16.00
CA ARG A 5 12.35 21.38 -15.51
C ARG A 5 12.20 20.44 -14.32
N TYR A 6 13.12 19.48 -14.21
CA TYR A 6 13.17 18.52 -13.12
C TYR A 6 14.48 18.70 -12.39
N GLN A 7 14.45 18.62 -11.06
CA GLN A 7 15.64 18.57 -10.23
C GLN A 7 15.43 17.51 -9.15
N TRP A 8 16.19 16.43 -9.24
CA TRP A 8 16.15 15.33 -8.30
C TRP A 8 17.19 15.49 -7.21
N TYR A 9 16.78 15.20 -5.97
CA TYR A 9 17.61 15.24 -4.77
C TYR A 9 17.33 14.00 -3.92
N SER A 10 18.30 13.55 -3.13
CA SER A 10 18.05 12.54 -2.10
C SER A 10 17.84 13.21 -0.74
N SER A 11 17.11 12.54 0.15
CA SER A 11 16.94 13.05 1.52
C SER A 11 18.24 13.08 2.33
N SER A 12 19.26 12.29 1.97
CA SER A 12 20.58 12.28 2.61
C SER A 12 21.44 13.45 2.17
N ASN A 13 21.28 13.90 0.92
CA ASN A 13 22.08 14.98 0.36
C ASN A 13 21.19 15.95 -0.41
N PRO A 14 20.39 16.77 0.31
CA PRO A 14 19.42 17.67 -0.30
C PRO A 14 20.07 18.81 -1.10
N ASN A 15 21.36 19.07 -0.90
CA ASN A 15 22.10 20.14 -1.58
C ASN A 15 22.68 19.70 -2.93
N GLN A 16 22.67 18.39 -3.23
CA GLN A 16 23.22 17.86 -4.47
C GLN A 16 22.10 17.50 -5.43
N VAL A 17 22.11 18.11 -6.63
CA VAL A 17 21.25 17.69 -7.73
C VAL A 17 21.79 16.36 -8.27
N LEU A 18 20.98 15.31 -8.16
CA LEU A 18 21.30 13.96 -8.64
C LEU A 18 21.03 13.82 -10.15
N SER A 19 19.95 14.42 -10.64
CA SER A 19 19.56 14.37 -12.05
C SER A 19 18.62 15.52 -12.40
N THR A 20 18.62 15.91 -13.66
CA THR A 20 17.65 16.86 -14.25
C THR A 20 16.73 16.21 -15.30
N GLN A 21 16.85 14.88 -15.47
CA GLN A 21 15.99 14.12 -16.36
C GLN A 21 14.60 13.92 -15.72
N ARG A 22 13.60 13.64 -16.56
CA ARG A 22 12.25 13.31 -16.10
C ARG A 22 12.21 12.03 -15.25
N ILE A 23 13.08 11.08 -15.55
CA ILE A 23 13.18 9.79 -14.89
C ILE A 23 14.49 9.74 -14.11
N LEU A 24 14.44 9.32 -12.85
CA LEU A 24 15.60 8.99 -12.05
C LEU A 24 15.67 7.46 -11.92
N GLN A 25 16.79 6.87 -12.37
CA GLN A 25 17.07 5.45 -12.11
C GLN A 25 17.81 5.34 -10.78
N ILE A 26 17.27 4.53 -9.87
CA ILE A 26 17.83 4.28 -8.55
C ILE A 26 18.12 2.80 -8.37
N VAL A 27 19.14 2.48 -7.58
CA VAL A 27 19.42 1.11 -7.16
C VAL A 27 18.51 0.81 -5.97
N THR A 28 17.69 -0.24 -6.07
CA THR A 28 16.58 -0.60 -5.15
C THR A 28 17.00 -0.99 -3.73
N ASP A 29 18.29 -0.91 -3.41
CA ASP A 29 18.82 -1.21 -2.06
C ASP A 29 18.95 0.06 -1.20
N SER A 30 18.53 1.23 -1.70
CA SER A 30 18.53 2.48 -0.94
C SER A 30 17.29 2.59 -0.04
N THR A 31 17.43 2.71 1.28
CA THR A 31 16.30 3.01 2.18
C THR A 31 16.07 4.52 2.31
N GLN A 32 15.87 5.20 1.18
CA GLN A 32 15.89 6.66 1.11
C GLN A 32 14.70 7.22 0.32
N ASN A 33 14.24 8.40 0.75
CA ASN A 33 13.33 9.23 -0.03
C ASN A 33 14.11 10.09 -1.04
N TYR A 34 13.54 10.21 -2.23
CA TYR A 34 13.97 11.06 -3.31
C TYR A 34 12.90 12.12 -3.58
N TYR A 35 13.37 13.33 -3.85
CA TYR A 35 12.53 14.49 -4.08
C TYR A 35 12.78 14.99 -5.49
N CYS A 36 11.73 15.16 -6.28
CA CYS A 36 11.80 15.88 -7.54
C CYS A 36 11.11 17.23 -7.38
N ILE A 37 11.86 18.32 -7.55
CA ILE A 37 11.26 19.64 -7.75
C ILE A 37 10.97 19.77 -9.25
N VAL A 38 9.70 19.91 -9.57
CA VAL A 38 9.22 20.12 -10.93
C VAL A 38 8.79 21.56 -11.06
N SER A 39 9.41 22.33 -11.96
CA SER A 39 9.13 23.76 -12.16
C SER A 39 8.80 24.08 -13.61
N SER A 40 7.88 25.00 -13.85
CA SER A 40 7.56 25.46 -15.21
C SER A 40 8.75 26.22 -15.81
N ILE A 41 9.03 25.98 -17.09
CA ILE A 41 10.05 26.71 -17.86
C ILE A 41 9.63 28.17 -18.05
N GLU A 42 8.34 28.42 -18.25
CA GLU A 42 7.78 29.74 -18.50
C GLU A 42 7.59 30.55 -17.21
N ASN A 43 7.29 29.86 -16.10
CA ASN A 43 7.16 30.48 -14.79
C ASN A 43 7.85 29.62 -13.71
N PRO A 44 9.15 29.87 -13.42
CA PRO A 44 9.91 29.07 -12.46
C PRO A 44 9.39 29.10 -11.02
N ILE A 45 8.53 30.08 -10.68
CA ILE A 45 7.86 30.15 -9.37
C ILE A 45 6.77 29.07 -9.26
N CYS A 46 6.14 28.72 -10.39
CA CYS A 46 5.20 27.61 -10.46
C CYS A 46 5.96 26.30 -10.37
N LYS A 47 6.01 25.73 -9.16
CA LYS A 47 6.70 24.48 -8.87
C LYS A 47 5.90 23.60 -7.93
N PHE A 48 6.09 22.29 -8.05
CA PHE A 48 5.57 21.28 -7.13
C PHE A 48 6.65 20.25 -6.83
N ARG A 49 6.44 19.49 -5.75
CA ARG A 49 7.34 18.41 -5.33
C ARG A 49 6.70 17.06 -5.58
N ILE A 50 7.48 16.14 -6.11
CA ILE A 50 7.16 14.71 -6.14
C ILE A 50 8.07 14.01 -5.15
N ASP A 51 7.49 13.14 -4.34
CA ASP A 51 8.18 12.31 -3.36
C ASP A 51 8.21 10.86 -3.86
N ALA A 52 9.37 10.20 -3.81
CA ALA A 52 9.53 8.81 -4.21
C ALA A 52 10.40 8.05 -3.20
N TYR A 53 9.92 6.92 -2.71
CA TYR A 53 10.72 6.04 -1.83
C TYR A 53 11.50 5.03 -2.67
N GLY A 54 12.81 4.96 -2.47
CA GLY A 54 13.72 4.13 -3.26
C GLY A 54 14.10 2.79 -2.66
N GLY A 55 13.40 2.36 -1.61
CA GLY A 55 13.64 1.10 -0.93
C GLY A 55 12.61 0.03 -1.27
N LYS A 56 12.94 -1.20 -0.92
CA LYS A 56 12.02 -2.34 -1.03
C LYS A 56 10.84 -2.12 -0.08
N ARG A 57 9.64 -2.40 -0.59
CA ARG A 57 8.39 -2.37 0.16
C ARG A 57 7.69 -3.68 -0.08
N PHE A 58 7.38 -4.36 1.01
CA PHE A 58 6.70 -5.64 1.02
C PHE A 58 5.39 -5.44 1.79
N PRO A 59 4.23 -5.63 1.16
CA PRO A 59 2.99 -5.82 1.89
C PRO A 59 3.11 -7.06 2.77
N ILE A 60 2.66 -6.95 4.01
CA ILE A 60 2.41 -8.06 4.91
C ILE A 60 0.91 -8.06 5.14
N ALA A 61 0.22 -9.03 4.56
CA ALA A 61 -1.21 -9.18 4.72
C ALA A 61 -1.49 -9.70 6.12
N ASP A 62 -2.32 -8.97 6.87
CA ASP A 62 -2.73 -9.38 8.22
C ASP A 62 -4.13 -8.87 8.51
N PHE A 63 -4.91 -9.63 9.27
CA PHE A 63 -6.22 -9.22 9.73
C PHE A 63 -6.72 -9.99 10.94
N THR A 64 -7.63 -9.34 11.67
CA THR A 64 -8.42 -9.94 12.73
C THR A 64 -9.91 -9.87 12.39
N TYR A 65 -10.74 -10.58 13.15
CA TYR A 65 -12.18 -10.58 12.96
C TYR A 65 -12.93 -10.73 14.28
N GLN A 66 -14.18 -10.27 14.30
CA GLN A 66 -15.11 -10.42 15.41
C GLN A 66 -16.43 -10.99 14.89
N ILE A 67 -16.90 -12.06 15.53
CA ILE A 67 -18.16 -12.71 15.20
C ILE A 67 -19.23 -12.26 16.18
N GLU A 68 -20.34 -11.76 15.66
CA GLU A 68 -21.51 -11.37 16.42
C GLU A 68 -22.72 -12.22 15.99
N PRO A 69 -23.23 -13.13 16.85
CA PRO A 69 -24.43 -13.89 16.54
C PRO A 69 -25.65 -12.97 16.50
N LYS A 70 -26.46 -13.11 15.45
CA LYS A 70 -27.78 -12.47 15.31
C LYS A 70 -28.86 -13.55 15.24
N ASP A 71 -30.12 -13.13 15.30
CA ASP A 71 -31.27 -14.05 15.42
C ASP A 71 -31.32 -15.14 14.32
N CYS A 72 -30.81 -14.87 13.12
CA CYS A 72 -30.88 -15.81 11.98
C CYS A 72 -29.58 -15.87 11.13
N TYR A 73 -28.49 -15.27 11.59
CA TYR A 73 -27.21 -15.24 10.87
C TYR A 73 -26.07 -14.85 11.81
N TYR A 74 -24.84 -15.11 11.39
CA TYR A 74 -23.65 -14.54 12.03
C TYR A 74 -23.19 -13.31 11.26
N GLU A 75 -22.94 -12.21 11.96
CA GLU A 75 -22.29 -11.03 11.40
C GLU A 75 -20.80 -11.09 11.74
N VAL A 76 -19.94 -11.12 10.74
CA VAL A 76 -18.48 -11.11 10.91
C VAL A 76 -17.94 -9.77 10.48
N LYS A 77 -17.31 -9.07 11.42
CA LYS A 77 -16.62 -7.80 11.21
C LYS A 77 -15.14 -8.08 11.06
N PHE A 78 -14.56 -7.72 9.92
CA PHE A 78 -13.13 -7.90 9.66
C PHE A 78 -12.38 -6.58 9.91
N PHE A 79 -11.17 -6.70 10.44
CA PHE A 79 -10.28 -5.58 10.73
C PHE A 79 -8.97 -5.80 9.99
N ASN A 80 -8.71 -4.96 8.98
CA ASN A 80 -7.45 -4.99 8.25
C ASN A 80 -6.30 -4.51 9.17
N GLU A 81 -5.32 -5.37 9.38
CA GLU A 81 -4.12 -5.09 10.16
C GLU A 81 -2.85 -5.09 9.29
N SER A 82 -3.00 -5.24 7.97
CA SER A 82 -1.90 -5.35 7.01
C SER A 82 -0.96 -4.16 7.08
N LYS A 83 0.35 -4.45 7.04
CA LYS A 83 1.42 -3.44 7.17
C LYS A 83 2.42 -3.53 6.04
N LEU A 84 3.05 -2.41 5.75
CA LEU A 84 4.25 -2.40 4.91
C LEU A 84 5.47 -2.82 5.71
N SER A 85 6.42 -3.45 5.03
CA SER A 85 7.70 -3.88 5.56
C SER A 85 8.84 -3.54 4.60
N SER A 86 10.03 -3.30 5.14
CA SER A 86 11.26 -3.14 4.36
C SER A 86 12.01 -4.45 4.11
N ASN A 87 11.73 -5.50 4.90
CA ASN A 87 12.40 -6.80 4.83
C ASN A 87 11.44 -7.97 4.55
N GLY A 88 10.12 -7.72 4.50
CA GLY A 88 9.08 -8.72 4.29
C GLY A 88 8.77 -9.57 5.53
N ILE A 89 9.27 -9.19 6.71
CA ILE A 89 9.08 -9.92 7.97
C ILE A 89 8.54 -8.98 9.04
N ASP A 90 9.22 -7.86 9.26
CA ASP A 90 8.89 -6.92 10.32
C ASP A 90 8.12 -5.73 9.77
N PRO A 91 7.01 -5.31 10.40
CA PRO A 91 6.29 -4.12 9.97
C PRO A 91 7.15 -2.87 10.13
N LEU A 92 6.98 -1.90 9.23
CA LEU A 92 7.65 -0.62 9.31
C LEU A 92 7.27 0.09 10.64
N PRO A 93 8.22 0.74 11.33
CA PRO A 93 7.94 1.46 12.56
C PRO A 93 6.91 2.59 12.42
N SER A 94 6.69 3.10 11.19
CA SER A 94 5.63 4.08 10.90
C SER A 94 4.23 3.49 11.06
N GLY A 95 4.09 2.16 10.97
CA GLY A 95 2.80 1.47 11.01
C GLY A 95 1.96 1.67 9.73
N ASP A 96 2.59 2.10 8.64
CA ASP A 96 1.91 2.39 7.37
C ASP A 96 1.19 1.14 6.86
N GLY A 97 -0.08 1.32 6.50
CA GLY A 97 -0.90 0.28 5.86
C GLY A 97 -0.49 0.04 4.41
N CYS A 98 -0.98 -1.06 3.85
CA CYS A 98 -0.82 -1.35 2.43
C CYS A 98 -1.68 -0.40 1.57
N GLU A 99 -1.26 -0.14 0.34
CA GLU A 99 -1.91 0.86 -0.54
C GLU A 99 -3.21 0.32 -1.14
N ASN A 100 -3.26 -0.98 -1.40
CA ASN A 100 -4.43 -1.67 -1.90
C ASN A 100 -4.72 -2.91 -1.07
N ILE A 101 -6.02 -3.17 -0.89
CA ILE A 101 -6.54 -4.35 -0.20
C ILE A 101 -7.69 -4.94 -0.99
N LYS A 102 -7.83 -6.26 -0.91
CA LYS A 102 -8.90 -7.01 -1.55
C LYS A 102 -9.28 -8.20 -0.69
N TRP A 103 -10.49 -8.19 -0.20
CA TRP A 103 -11.13 -9.32 0.46
C TRP A 103 -11.76 -10.24 -0.57
N ILE A 104 -11.55 -11.54 -0.43
CA ILE A 104 -12.20 -12.58 -1.22
C ILE A 104 -12.88 -13.52 -0.23
N PHE A 105 -14.20 -13.59 -0.31
CA PHE A 105 -15.01 -14.49 0.50
C PHE A 105 -15.21 -15.84 -0.19
N ASP A 106 -15.64 -16.83 0.57
CA ASP A 106 -15.86 -18.21 0.14
C ASP A 106 -16.97 -18.34 -0.91
N ASP A 107 -17.94 -17.42 -0.91
CA ASP A 107 -19.00 -17.33 -1.93
C ASP A 107 -18.57 -16.63 -3.22
N GLY A 108 -17.29 -16.25 -3.32
CA GLY A 108 -16.71 -15.56 -4.47
C GLY A 108 -16.96 -14.06 -4.49
N GLU A 109 -17.63 -13.49 -3.48
CA GLU A 109 -17.73 -12.05 -3.34
C GLU A 109 -16.34 -11.42 -3.12
N ILE A 110 -16.09 -10.30 -3.79
CA ILE A 110 -14.86 -9.53 -3.65
C ILE A 110 -15.20 -8.13 -3.14
N GLN A 111 -14.49 -7.69 -2.11
CA GLN A 111 -14.64 -6.35 -1.56
C GLN A 111 -13.29 -5.63 -1.45
N TYR A 112 -13.29 -4.33 -1.73
CA TYR A 112 -12.11 -3.44 -1.73
C TYR A 112 -12.16 -2.40 -0.60
N ILE A 113 -12.96 -2.67 0.44
CA ILE A 113 -13.09 -1.82 1.63
C ILE A 113 -12.20 -2.38 2.76
N ASP A 114 -11.56 -1.50 3.53
CA ASP A 114 -10.57 -1.91 4.54
C ASP A 114 -11.16 -2.90 5.56
N ASN A 115 -12.30 -2.54 6.14
CA ASN A 115 -12.91 -3.27 7.25
C ASN A 115 -14.34 -3.70 6.87
N PRO A 116 -14.50 -4.78 6.07
CA PRO A 116 -15.80 -5.23 5.62
C PRO A 116 -16.61 -5.91 6.72
N ILE A 117 -17.92 -5.98 6.49
CA ILE A 117 -18.85 -6.75 7.30
C ILE A 117 -19.53 -7.78 6.38
N LYS A 118 -19.47 -9.06 6.75
CA LYS A 118 -20.07 -10.17 6.01
C LYS A 118 -21.11 -10.89 6.87
N LYS A 119 -22.21 -11.31 6.25
CA LYS A 119 -23.29 -12.04 6.91
C LYS A 119 -23.33 -13.48 6.42
N TYR A 120 -23.34 -14.42 7.36
CA TYR A 120 -23.40 -15.85 7.08
C TYR A 120 -24.70 -16.43 7.64
N TYR A 121 -25.57 -16.88 6.73
CA TYR A 121 -26.88 -17.46 7.06
C TYR A 121 -26.83 -18.98 7.29
N SER A 122 -25.77 -19.62 6.81
CA SER A 122 -25.49 -21.05 7.01
C SER A 122 -24.33 -21.22 7.97
N SER A 123 -24.41 -22.22 8.83
CA SER A 123 -23.24 -22.74 9.53
C SER A 123 -22.36 -23.52 8.56
N GLY A 124 -21.05 -23.39 8.67
CA GLY A 124 -20.08 -24.14 7.88
C GLY A 124 -18.70 -23.53 8.03
N GLU A 125 -17.72 -24.19 7.42
CA GLU A 125 -16.38 -23.63 7.30
C GLU A 125 -16.37 -22.61 6.15
N HIS A 126 -15.89 -21.40 6.40
CA HIS A 126 -15.81 -20.33 5.42
C HIS A 126 -14.34 -19.92 5.22
N ILE A 127 -13.83 -19.99 3.98
CA ILE A 127 -12.46 -19.55 3.65
C ILE A 127 -12.48 -18.07 3.28
N ILE A 128 -11.76 -17.26 4.05
CA ILE A 128 -11.63 -15.81 3.82
C ILE A 128 -10.19 -15.50 3.47
N LYS A 129 -9.99 -14.70 2.42
CA LYS A 129 -8.68 -14.22 1.98
C LYS A 129 -8.62 -12.71 2.03
N LEU A 130 -7.54 -12.18 2.60
CA LEU A 130 -7.14 -10.79 2.44
C LEU A 130 -5.88 -10.75 1.56
N VAL A 131 -5.98 -10.05 0.43
CA VAL A 131 -4.83 -9.74 -0.43
C VAL A 131 -4.44 -8.29 -0.20
N ALA A 132 -3.23 -8.06 0.30
CA ALA A 132 -2.64 -6.74 0.48
C ALA A 132 -1.61 -6.46 -0.61
N GLY A 133 -1.56 -5.23 -1.14
CA GLY A 133 -0.71 -4.88 -2.28
C GLY A 133 -0.21 -3.44 -2.25
N LEU A 134 0.79 -3.17 -3.09
CA LEU A 134 1.16 -1.83 -3.52
C LEU A 134 0.31 -1.42 -4.74
N SER A 135 0.47 -0.19 -5.21
CA SER A 135 -0.21 0.42 -6.36
C SER A 135 -0.58 -0.60 -7.46
N ASP A 136 -1.86 -0.65 -7.80
CA ASP A 136 -2.46 -1.54 -8.80
C ASP A 136 -2.28 -3.04 -8.49
N PHE A 137 -2.25 -3.40 -7.20
CA PHE A 137 -1.95 -4.76 -6.73
C PHE A 137 -0.61 -5.31 -7.23
N GLN A 138 0.39 -4.44 -7.38
CA GLN A 138 1.77 -4.87 -7.57
C GLN A 138 2.35 -5.33 -6.23
N CYS A 139 3.22 -6.35 -6.26
CA CYS A 139 3.84 -6.92 -5.07
C CYS A 139 2.82 -7.25 -3.97
N THR A 140 2.13 -8.39 -4.08
CA THR A 140 1.07 -8.75 -3.15
C THR A 140 1.54 -9.74 -2.09
N ASP A 141 0.92 -9.66 -0.93
CA ASP A 141 0.90 -10.72 0.06
C ASP A 141 -0.55 -11.15 0.34
N THR A 142 -0.74 -12.36 0.85
CA THR A 142 -2.07 -12.92 1.09
C THR A 142 -2.14 -13.67 2.39
N MET A 143 -3.11 -13.29 3.22
CA MET A 143 -3.50 -14.03 4.41
C MET A 143 -4.81 -14.77 4.15
N GLU A 144 -4.89 -16.02 4.60
CA GLU A 144 -6.08 -16.86 4.51
C GLU A 144 -6.45 -17.40 5.89
N VAL A 145 -7.74 -17.37 6.23
CA VAL A 145 -8.28 -17.95 7.47
C VAL A 145 -9.51 -18.79 7.15
N LEU A 146 -9.62 -19.94 7.83
CA LEU A 146 -10.82 -20.75 7.89
C LEU A 146 -11.64 -20.33 9.11
N LEU A 147 -12.84 -19.81 8.89
CA LEU A 147 -13.82 -19.43 9.91
C LEU A 147 -14.79 -20.57 10.22
#